data_AF-Q54V87-F1
#
_entry.id   AF-Q54V87-F1
#
_cell.length_a   1.000
_cell.length_b   1.000
_cell.length_c   1.000
_cell.angle_alpha   90.00
_cell.angle_beta   90.00
_cell.angle_gamma   90.00
#
_symmetry.space_group_name_H-M   'P 1'
#
loop_
_entity.id
_entity.type
_entity.pdbx_description
1 polymer ?
#
loop_
_entity_poly.entity_id
_entity_poly.type
_entity_poly.pdbx_seq_one_letter_code
_entity_poly.pdbx_strand_id
1 'polypeptide(L)'
;MLYNNSALVTHFSMVTLNKRTLVQYMQIIGILGVINLLLSLYMAFGDIESGTCDINATLSCTSVIKSEYGKIFGVPVSYYGITWNLVLLYCIWRIYLEDKVPAFVTTIFIWCSIGIGFVFYFIAAELIIGKICPFCTLVHIINVALMYLVFQVYCQLKSPPPLFLVANSLKSFIVTVLLVHLMLILFVNGGNTNGGVGGGIIINGINKKITNESFSQCLTRMNMVMFGSSSCGACMNQKKLFMLPGKDETESPWHYIKFIECQDSDRNFKEECEKWGIKRYPTWHKFENDYKSSENKILETHSGVMGIAELSKMSGCQYPLKENNSNENENNDNDNEKDKIINRN
;
A
#
# COMPACT_ATOMS: atom_id res chain seq x y z
N MET A 1 -46.70 -50.92 24.90
CA MET A 1 -46.01 -50.66 23.61
C MET A 1 -45.89 -49.14 23.48
N LEU A 2 -44.91 -48.48 24.10
CA LEU A 2 -43.55 -48.21 23.58
C LEU A 2 -43.56 -47.56 22.18
N TYR A 3 -43.63 -46.23 22.10
CA TYR A 3 -42.49 -45.38 21.69
C TYR A 3 -42.91 -43.90 21.71
N ASN A 4 -42.36 -43.16 22.68
CA ASN A 4 -42.47 -41.71 22.80
C ASN A 4 -41.17 -41.14 22.22
N ASN A 5 -41.22 -40.54 21.02
CA ASN A 5 -40.04 -40.04 20.33
C ASN A 5 -39.69 -38.61 20.78
N SER A 6 -38.56 -38.53 21.47
CA SER A 6 -37.55 -37.47 21.33
C SER A 6 -38.01 -36.03 21.56
N ALA A 7 -38.15 -35.71 22.84
CA ALA A 7 -37.73 -34.42 23.37
C ALA A 7 -36.22 -34.25 23.14
N LEU A 8 -35.81 -33.44 22.16
CA LEU A 8 -34.41 -32.96 22.04
C LEU A 8 -34.34 -31.61 21.32
N VAL A 9 -35.19 -30.67 21.72
CA VAL A 9 -34.95 -29.24 21.51
C VAL A 9 -34.46 -28.70 22.85
N THR A 10 -33.19 -28.95 23.16
CA THR A 10 -32.51 -28.37 24.31
C THR A 10 -32.37 -26.87 24.06
N HIS A 11 -33.26 -26.11 24.69
CA HIS A 11 -33.14 -24.68 24.94
C HIS A 11 -31.71 -24.37 25.39
N PHE A 12 -30.93 -23.73 24.53
CA PHE A 12 -29.57 -23.30 24.79
C PHE A 12 -29.61 -22.07 25.72
N SER A 13 -30.04 -22.25 26.96
CA SER A 13 -30.07 -21.21 27.99
C SER A 13 -28.64 -20.99 28.55
N MET A 14 -27.74 -20.46 27.72
CA MET A 14 -26.36 -20.18 28.13
C MET A 14 -25.84 -18.86 27.56
N VAL A 15 -26.20 -17.75 28.23
CA VAL A 15 -25.33 -16.56 28.36
C VAL A 15 -25.71 -15.87 29.68
N THR A 16 -24.98 -16.13 30.78
CA THR A 16 -25.07 -15.27 31.99
C THR A 16 -24.14 -14.07 31.89
N LEU A 17 -23.99 -13.54 30.68
CA LEU A 17 -23.43 -12.22 30.47
C LEU A 17 -24.58 -11.24 30.64
N ASN A 18 -24.39 -10.16 31.40
CA ASN A 18 -25.37 -9.09 31.42
C ASN A 18 -25.55 -8.59 29.98
N LYS A 19 -26.76 -8.75 29.40
CA LYS A 19 -27.06 -8.40 28.00
C LYS A 19 -26.64 -6.96 27.67
N ARG A 20 -26.78 -6.03 28.63
CA ARG A 20 -26.32 -4.64 28.47
C ARG A 20 -24.81 -4.56 28.29
N THR A 21 -24.06 -5.27 29.13
CA THR A 21 -22.59 -5.33 29.07
C THR A 21 -22.13 -5.96 27.75
N LEU A 22 -22.73 -7.07 27.33
CA LEU A 22 -22.43 -7.70 26.03
C LEU A 22 -22.59 -6.71 24.88
N VAL A 23 -23.75 -6.05 24.83
CA VAL A 23 -24.06 -5.08 23.77
C VAL A 23 -23.06 -3.93 23.76
N GLN A 24 -22.67 -3.41 24.94
CA GLN A 24 -21.66 -2.34 25.04
C GLN A 24 -20.30 -2.78 24.50
N TYR A 25 -19.81 -3.97 24.86
CA TYR A 25 -18.55 -4.50 24.32
C TYR A 25 -18.65 -4.70 22.80
N MET A 26 -19.75 -5.29 22.31
CA MET A 26 -19.95 -5.51 20.87
C MET A 26 -20.03 -4.20 20.08
N GLN A 27 -20.60 -3.13 20.66
CA GLN A 27 -20.60 -1.79 20.06
C GLN A 27 -19.17 -1.25 19.92
N ILE A 28 -18.37 -1.30 20.99
CA ILE A 28 -16.99 -0.79 20.97
C ILE A 28 -16.12 -1.61 20.00
N ILE A 29 -16.18 -2.94 20.07
CA ILE A 29 -15.46 -3.85 19.16
C ILE A 29 -15.91 -3.61 17.72
N GLY A 30 -17.21 -3.41 17.48
CA GLY A 30 -17.76 -3.10 16.16
C GLY A 30 -17.21 -1.79 15.60
N ILE A 31 -17.19 -0.72 16.41
CA ILE A 31 -16.62 0.59 16.00
C ILE A 31 -15.14 0.46 15.65
N LEU A 32 -14.36 -0.20 16.51
CA LEU A 32 -12.94 -0.46 16.23
C LEU A 32 -12.75 -1.29 14.96
N GLY A 33 -13.59 -2.29 14.73
CA GLY A 33 -13.60 -3.10 13.50
C GLY A 33 -13.91 -2.29 12.25
N VAL A 34 -14.86 -1.34 12.32
CA VAL A 34 -15.16 -0.42 11.21
C VAL A 34 -13.99 0.53 10.93
N ILE A 35 -13.38 1.12 11.97
CA ILE A 35 -12.19 1.97 11.81
C ILE A 35 -11.06 1.18 11.15
N ASN A 36 -10.84 -0.05 11.59
CA ASN A 36 -9.80 -0.91 11.03
C ASN A 36 -10.09 -1.35 9.59
N LEU A 37 -11.37 -1.57 9.25
CA LEU A 37 -11.80 -1.81 7.87
C LEU A 37 -11.51 -0.60 6.97
N LEU A 38 -11.82 0.62 7.43
CA LEU A 38 -11.54 1.85 6.69
C LEU A 38 -10.03 2.06 6.50
N LEU A 39 -9.21 1.79 7.52
CA LEU A 39 -7.75 1.81 7.41
C LEU A 39 -7.25 0.77 6.39
N SER A 40 -7.81 -0.44 6.40
CA SER A 40 -7.45 -1.50 5.45
C SER A 40 -7.83 -1.12 4.01
N LEU A 41 -9.01 -0.52 3.81
CA LEU A 41 -9.45 0.01 2.52
C LEU A 41 -8.55 1.15 2.03
N TYR A 42 -8.19 2.09 2.91
CA TYR A 42 -7.26 3.16 2.58
C TYR A 42 -5.88 2.62 2.20
N MET A 43 -5.38 1.59 2.88
CA MET A 43 -4.11 0.94 2.51
C MET A 43 -4.18 0.08 1.26
N ALA A 44 -5.36 -0.39 0.86
CA ALA A 44 -5.54 -1.16 -0.36
C ALA A 44 -5.73 -0.27 -1.60
N PHE A 45 -6.44 0.85 -1.46
CA PHE A 45 -6.90 1.65 -2.60
C PHE A 45 -6.54 3.14 -2.53
N GLY A 46 -6.01 3.63 -1.41
CA GLY A 46 -5.59 5.02 -1.27
C GLY A 46 -4.23 5.29 -1.89
N ASP A 47 -3.96 6.56 -2.19
CA ASP A 47 -2.71 7.03 -2.82
C ASP A 47 -1.55 7.10 -1.83
N ILE A 48 -1.22 6.00 -1.13
CA ILE A 48 -0.09 5.97 -0.19
C ILE A 48 1.23 6.27 -0.90
N GLU A 49 1.32 5.92 -2.18
CA GLU A 49 2.52 6.13 -3.00
C GLU A 49 2.88 7.61 -3.19
N SER A 50 1.94 8.53 -2.98
CA SER A 50 2.18 9.97 -2.99
C SER A 50 3.03 10.46 -1.81
N GLY A 51 3.32 9.60 -0.83
CA GLY A 51 4.11 9.95 0.35
C GLY A 51 3.31 10.64 1.45
N THR A 52 1.98 10.55 1.42
CA THR A 52 1.09 11.15 2.45
C THR A 52 1.43 10.75 3.88
N CYS A 53 2.00 9.56 4.08
CA CYS A 53 2.47 9.08 5.38
C CYS A 53 3.95 8.69 5.42
N ASP A 54 4.74 9.17 4.45
CA ASP A 54 6.20 9.10 4.48
C ASP A 54 6.76 10.37 5.15
N ILE A 55 6.87 10.32 6.47
CA ILE A 55 7.24 11.48 7.29
C ILE A 55 8.76 11.66 7.28
N ASN A 56 9.52 10.58 7.38
CA ASN A 56 10.96 10.63 7.27
C ASN A 56 11.46 9.27 6.78
N ALA A 57 12.78 9.06 6.68
CA ALA A 57 13.25 7.78 6.18
C ALA A 57 13.07 6.64 7.19
N THR A 58 12.75 6.86 8.46
CA THR A 58 12.38 5.78 9.39
C THR A 58 10.86 5.54 9.41
N LEU A 59 10.06 6.60 9.36
CA LEU A 59 8.59 6.56 9.32
C LEU A 59 8.10 6.63 7.87
N SER A 60 7.97 5.46 7.24
CA SER A 60 7.56 5.34 5.84
C SER A 60 6.58 4.19 5.61
N CYS A 61 5.34 4.52 5.28
CA CYS A 61 4.36 3.53 4.84
C CYS A 61 4.76 2.89 3.51
N THR A 62 5.26 3.68 2.56
CA THR A 62 5.57 3.20 1.22
C THR A 62 6.64 2.11 1.26
N SER A 63 7.68 2.30 2.07
CA SER A 63 8.75 1.32 2.23
C SER A 63 8.23 0.00 2.82
N VAL A 64 7.32 0.06 3.79
CA VAL A 64 6.76 -1.14 4.44
C VAL A 64 5.78 -1.85 3.51
N ILE A 65 4.82 -1.14 2.91
CA ILE A 65 3.76 -1.72 2.06
C ILE A 65 4.32 -2.31 0.75
N LYS A 66 5.37 -1.71 0.18
CA LYS A 66 6.03 -2.22 -1.02
C LYS A 66 7.11 -3.27 -0.75
N SER A 67 7.41 -3.57 0.51
CA SER A 67 8.37 -4.62 0.87
C SER A 67 7.84 -6.02 0.50
N GLU A 68 8.73 -7.01 0.55
CA GLU A 68 8.34 -8.42 0.40
C GLU A 68 7.30 -8.85 1.44
N TYR A 69 7.38 -8.29 2.66
CA TYR A 69 6.45 -8.55 3.76
C TYR A 69 5.09 -7.86 3.59
N GLY A 70 5.00 -6.87 2.69
CA GLY A 70 3.75 -6.21 2.32
C GLY A 70 2.82 -7.09 1.47
N LYS A 71 3.28 -8.28 1.07
CA LYS A 71 2.52 -9.27 0.29
C LYS A 71 2.59 -10.65 0.94
N ILE A 72 1.47 -11.38 0.89
CA ILE A 72 1.39 -12.79 1.28
C ILE A 72 0.81 -13.55 0.09
N PHE A 73 1.52 -14.57 -0.40
CA PHE A 73 1.17 -15.30 -1.64
C PHE A 73 0.94 -14.39 -2.87
N GLY A 74 1.66 -13.27 -2.96
CA GLY A 74 1.54 -12.27 -4.02
C GLY A 74 0.44 -11.22 -3.79
N VAL A 75 -0.47 -11.47 -2.86
CA VAL A 75 -1.59 -10.57 -2.55
C VAL A 75 -1.17 -9.55 -1.47
N PRO A 76 -1.42 -8.24 -1.66
CA PRO A 76 -1.12 -7.25 -0.64
C PRO A 76 -1.83 -7.53 0.69
N VAL A 77 -1.13 -7.37 1.80
CA VAL A 77 -1.63 -7.63 3.17
C VAL A 77 -2.92 -6.83 3.48
N SER A 78 -3.07 -5.65 2.91
CA SER A 78 -4.26 -4.79 3.09
C SER A 78 -5.57 -5.47 2.65
N TYR A 79 -5.55 -6.34 1.62
CA TYR A 79 -6.72 -7.13 1.23
C TYR A 79 -7.11 -8.16 2.30
N TYR A 80 -6.14 -8.80 2.93
CA TYR A 80 -6.39 -9.68 4.07
C TYR A 80 -6.93 -8.88 5.27
N GLY A 81 -6.49 -7.64 5.47
CA GLY A 81 -7.06 -6.74 6.46
C GLY A 81 -8.55 -6.42 6.20
N ILE A 82 -8.95 -6.23 4.95
CA ILE A 82 -10.35 -6.03 4.57
C ILE A 82 -11.18 -7.26 4.94
N THR A 83 -10.78 -8.44 4.48
CA THR A 83 -11.51 -9.68 4.76
C THR A 83 -11.54 -9.98 6.25
N TRP A 84 -10.45 -9.70 6.97
CA TRP A 84 -10.33 -9.85 8.42
C TRP A 84 -11.39 -9.07 9.20
N ASN A 85 -11.57 -7.80 8.85
CA ASN A 85 -12.53 -6.94 9.50
C ASN A 85 -13.97 -7.24 9.07
N LEU A 86 -14.20 -7.66 7.81
CA LEU A 86 -15.52 -8.12 7.38
C LEU A 86 -15.97 -9.39 8.14
N VAL A 87 -15.05 -10.32 8.40
CA VAL A 87 -15.32 -11.51 9.23
C VAL A 87 -15.69 -11.13 10.66
N LEU A 88 -14.93 -10.20 11.26
CA LEU A 88 -15.22 -9.69 12.60
C LEU A 88 -16.62 -9.06 12.66
N LEU A 89 -16.94 -8.13 11.74
CA LEU A 89 -18.22 -7.44 11.68
C LEU A 89 -19.39 -8.40 11.43
N TYR A 90 -19.19 -9.42 10.58
CA TYR A 90 -20.17 -10.48 10.39
C TYR A 90 -20.47 -11.23 11.69
N CYS A 91 -19.44 -11.62 12.45
CA CYS A 91 -19.63 -12.31 13.72
C CYS A 91 -20.39 -11.44 14.73
N ILE A 92 -20.08 -10.14 14.80
CA ILE A 92 -20.78 -9.17 15.65
C ILE A 92 -22.25 -9.05 15.23
N TRP A 93 -22.53 -8.94 13.92
CA TRP A 93 -23.89 -8.90 13.42
C TRP A 93 -24.69 -10.16 13.81
N ARG A 94 -24.09 -11.35 13.68
CA ARG A 94 -24.76 -12.60 14.10
C ARG A 94 -25.06 -12.64 15.61
N ILE A 95 -24.22 -12.03 16.45
CA ILE A 95 -24.51 -11.88 17.89
C ILE A 95 -25.74 -11.00 18.13
N TYR A 96 -25.92 -9.92 17.36
CA TYR A 96 -27.12 -9.06 17.47
C TYR A 96 -28.41 -9.73 17.00
N LEU A 97 -28.32 -10.71 16.10
CA LEU A 97 -29.45 -11.56 15.71
C LEU A 97 -29.75 -12.67 16.73
N GLU A 98 -29.05 -12.66 17.88
CA GLU A 98 -29.14 -13.65 18.96
C GLU A 98 -28.85 -15.10 18.52
N ASP A 99 -28.14 -15.25 17.39
CA ASP A 99 -27.71 -16.55 16.88
C ASP A 99 -26.48 -17.03 17.64
N LYS A 100 -26.61 -18.16 18.37
CA LYS A 100 -25.47 -18.93 18.91
C LYS A 100 -24.37 -18.07 19.56
N VAL A 101 -24.75 -17.10 20.39
CA VAL A 101 -23.83 -16.08 20.96
C VAL A 101 -22.52 -16.66 21.50
N PRO A 102 -22.49 -17.75 22.31
CA PRO A 102 -21.24 -18.33 22.79
C PRO A 102 -20.28 -18.81 21.69
N ALA A 103 -20.83 -19.34 20.58
CA ALA A 103 -20.03 -19.78 19.46
C ALA A 103 -19.35 -18.60 18.78
N PHE A 104 -20.08 -17.53 18.46
CA PHE A 104 -19.51 -16.35 17.81
C PHE A 104 -18.54 -15.57 18.70
N VAL A 105 -18.79 -15.44 20.01
CA VAL A 105 -17.80 -14.82 20.91
C VAL A 105 -16.51 -15.63 20.94
N THR A 106 -16.61 -16.96 21.00
CA THR A 106 -15.45 -17.86 20.97
C THR A 106 -14.72 -17.77 19.62
N THR A 107 -15.46 -17.66 18.51
CA THR A 107 -14.88 -17.40 17.19
C THR A 107 -14.11 -16.09 17.15
N ILE A 108 -14.71 -15.00 17.61
CA ILE A 108 -14.04 -13.68 17.61
C ILE A 108 -12.77 -13.75 18.46
N PHE A 109 -12.80 -14.45 19.60
CA PHE A 109 -11.61 -14.64 20.45
C PHE A 109 -10.48 -15.39 19.72
N ILE A 110 -10.79 -16.51 19.07
CA ILE A 110 -9.82 -17.27 18.26
C ILE A 110 -9.31 -16.42 17.09
N TRP A 111 -10.22 -15.72 16.41
CA TRP A 111 -9.90 -14.84 15.28
C TRP A 111 -8.90 -13.77 15.72
N CYS A 112 -9.23 -12.97 16.74
CA CYS A 112 -8.32 -11.99 17.32
C CYS A 112 -7.00 -12.62 17.78
N SER A 113 -6.98 -13.85 18.28
CA SER A 113 -5.75 -14.55 18.71
C SER A 113 -4.80 -14.80 17.56
N ILE A 114 -5.33 -15.25 16.42
CA ILE A 114 -4.57 -15.40 15.19
C ILE A 114 -4.08 -14.02 14.72
N GLY A 115 -4.91 -12.98 14.85
CA GLY A 115 -4.56 -11.59 14.50
C GLY A 115 -3.36 -11.06 15.29
N ILE A 116 -3.28 -11.36 16.59
CA ILE A 116 -2.11 -11.01 17.41
C ILE A 116 -0.85 -11.72 16.92
N GLY A 117 -0.95 -12.98 16.48
CA GLY A 117 0.17 -13.67 15.81
C GLY A 117 0.69 -12.91 14.59
N PHE A 118 -0.22 -12.41 13.74
CA PHE A 118 0.15 -11.57 12.61
C PHE A 118 0.71 -10.20 13.00
N VAL A 119 0.21 -9.58 14.08
CA VAL A 119 0.79 -8.33 14.61
C VAL A 119 2.25 -8.54 14.98
N PHE A 120 2.60 -9.63 15.67
CA PHE A 120 4.00 -9.93 15.98
C PHE A 120 4.84 -10.15 14.72
N TYR A 121 4.30 -10.86 13.73
CA TYR A 121 4.96 -11.05 12.43
C TYR A 121 5.25 -9.71 11.73
N PHE A 122 4.27 -8.79 11.67
CA PHE A 122 4.45 -7.50 11.01
C PHE A 122 5.38 -6.55 11.78
N ILE A 123 5.34 -6.55 13.12
CA ILE A 123 6.32 -5.81 13.92
C ILE A 123 7.73 -6.34 13.65
N ALA A 124 7.91 -7.67 13.59
CA ALA A 124 9.21 -8.25 13.23
C ALA A 124 9.66 -7.84 11.82
N ALA A 125 8.73 -7.80 10.86
CA ALA A 125 9.02 -7.31 9.51
C ALA A 125 9.45 -5.84 9.51
N GLU A 126 8.77 -4.94 10.24
CA GLU A 126 9.14 -3.53 10.37
C GLU A 126 10.56 -3.37 10.96
N LEU A 127 10.93 -4.20 11.95
CA LEU A 127 12.27 -4.22 12.53
C LEU A 127 13.33 -4.70 11.53
N ILE A 128 13.04 -5.71 10.72
CA ILE A 128 13.97 -6.23 9.69
C ILE A 128 14.18 -5.20 8.57
N ILE A 129 13.10 -4.53 8.13
CA ILE A 129 13.17 -3.49 7.10
C ILE A 129 13.86 -2.23 7.66
N GLY A 130 13.79 -2.02 8.98
CA GLY A 130 14.30 -0.81 9.64
C GLY A 130 13.40 0.41 9.38
N LYS A 131 12.12 0.19 9.10
CA LYS A 131 11.13 1.22 8.74
C LYS A 131 9.82 0.92 9.47
N ILE A 132 9.16 1.95 9.97
CA ILE A 132 7.90 1.86 10.71
C ILE A 132 6.80 2.52 9.89
N CYS A 133 5.67 1.85 9.73
CA CYS A 133 4.49 2.41 9.07
C CYS A 133 3.51 2.95 10.14
N PRO A 134 3.22 4.27 10.17
CA PRO A 134 2.26 4.84 11.12
C PRO A 134 0.86 4.20 11.04
N PHE A 135 0.39 3.85 9.83
CA PHE A 135 -0.90 3.18 9.66
C PHE A 135 -0.89 1.73 10.15
N CYS A 136 0.17 0.96 9.88
CA CYS A 136 0.30 -0.40 10.42
C CYS A 136 0.35 -0.36 11.95
N THR A 137 1.08 0.60 12.52
CA THR A 137 1.12 0.81 13.97
C THR A 137 -0.27 1.06 14.55
N LEU A 138 -1.09 1.89 13.89
CA LEU A 138 -2.48 2.13 14.29
C LEU A 138 -3.31 0.84 14.23
N VAL A 139 -3.18 0.05 13.16
CA VAL A 139 -3.84 -1.26 13.03
C VAL A 139 -3.38 -2.24 14.12
N HIS A 140 -2.08 -2.26 14.46
CA HIS A 140 -1.53 -3.09 15.54
C HIS A 140 -2.16 -2.72 16.90
N ILE A 141 -2.22 -1.43 17.22
CA ILE A 141 -2.85 -0.93 18.45
C ILE A 141 -4.33 -1.33 18.51
N ILE A 142 -5.05 -1.15 17.41
CA ILE A 142 -6.47 -1.54 17.33
C ILE A 142 -6.64 -3.05 17.53
N ASN A 143 -5.82 -3.89 16.91
CA ASN A 143 -5.89 -5.35 17.07
C ASN A 143 -5.56 -5.81 18.50
N VAL A 144 -4.60 -5.16 19.17
CA VAL A 144 -4.31 -5.40 20.59
C VAL A 144 -5.49 -5.00 21.48
N ALA A 145 -6.12 -3.85 21.22
CA ALA A 145 -7.31 -3.41 21.94
C ALA A 145 -8.50 -4.36 21.71
N LEU A 146 -8.74 -4.79 20.47
CA LEU A 146 -9.76 -5.78 20.12
C LEU A 146 -9.54 -7.09 20.87
N MET A 147 -8.32 -7.62 20.89
CA MET A 147 -7.97 -8.81 21.67
C MET A 147 -8.32 -8.62 23.15
N TYR A 148 -7.87 -7.52 23.76
CA TYR A 148 -8.14 -7.25 25.17
C TYR A 148 -9.64 -7.22 25.48
N LEU A 149 -10.42 -6.49 24.68
CA LEU A 149 -11.88 -6.38 24.86
C LEU A 149 -12.57 -7.72 24.70
N VAL A 150 -12.20 -8.49 23.68
CA VAL A 150 -12.80 -9.81 23.41
C VAL A 150 -12.41 -10.81 24.48
N PHE A 151 -11.17 -10.78 24.99
CA PHE A 151 -10.73 -11.61 26.10
C PHE A 151 -11.57 -11.36 27.36
N GLN A 152 -11.88 -10.09 27.68
CA GLN A 152 -12.77 -9.75 28.80
C GLN A 152 -14.17 -10.37 28.63
N VAL A 153 -14.74 -10.28 27.43
CA VAL A 153 -16.05 -10.91 27.14
C VAL A 153 -15.94 -12.43 27.23
N TYR A 154 -14.88 -13.02 26.65
CA TYR A 154 -14.65 -14.46 26.63
C TYR A 154 -14.53 -15.06 28.04
N CYS A 155 -13.79 -14.41 28.94
CA CYS A 155 -13.66 -14.82 30.34
C CYS A 155 -14.99 -14.81 31.11
N GLN A 156 -16.00 -14.08 30.64
CA GLN A 156 -17.32 -14.03 31.25
C GLN A 156 -18.27 -15.15 30.72
N LEU A 157 -17.85 -15.96 29.74
CA LEU A 157 -18.59 -17.14 29.32
C LEU A 157 -18.44 -18.28 30.33
N LYS A 158 -19.56 -18.76 30.88
CA LYS A 158 -19.59 -19.92 31.80
C LYS A 158 -19.17 -21.23 31.15
N SER A 159 -19.37 -21.36 29.84
CA SER A 159 -19.25 -22.63 29.12
C SER A 159 -18.88 -22.34 27.66
N PRO A 160 -17.61 -22.00 27.37
CA PRO A 160 -17.17 -21.83 26.00
C PRO A 160 -17.37 -23.16 25.25
N PRO A 161 -18.03 -23.14 24.07
CA PRO A 161 -18.23 -24.35 23.28
C PRO A 161 -16.89 -24.94 22.85
N PRO A 162 -16.78 -26.27 22.74
CA PRO A 162 -15.58 -26.89 22.22
C PRO A 162 -15.32 -26.46 20.77
N LEU A 163 -14.05 -26.38 20.38
CA LEU A 163 -13.62 -25.85 19.07
C LEU A 163 -14.31 -26.51 17.87
N PHE A 164 -14.58 -27.82 17.95
CA PHE A 164 -15.24 -28.55 16.86
C PHE A 164 -16.67 -28.04 16.60
N LEU A 165 -17.39 -27.65 17.65
CA LEU A 165 -18.77 -27.15 17.55
C LEU A 165 -18.79 -25.76 16.93
N VAL A 166 -17.82 -24.93 17.29
CA VAL A 166 -17.60 -23.61 16.69
C VAL A 166 -17.29 -23.74 15.20
N ALA A 167 -16.32 -24.60 14.84
CA ALA A 167 -15.94 -24.84 13.46
C ALA A 167 -17.10 -25.37 12.61
N ASN A 168 -17.87 -26.33 13.14
CA ASN A 168 -19.03 -26.87 12.44
C ASN A 168 -20.13 -25.82 12.25
N SER A 169 -20.37 -24.97 13.25
CA SER A 169 -21.33 -23.88 13.15
C SER A 169 -20.94 -22.80 12.13
N LEU A 170 -19.65 -22.70 11.79
CA LEU A 170 -19.10 -21.73 10.86
C LEU A 170 -18.66 -22.32 9.53
N LYS A 171 -18.89 -23.61 9.27
CA LYS A 171 -18.38 -24.32 8.09
C LYS A 171 -18.65 -23.57 6.78
N SER A 172 -19.90 -23.17 6.53
CA SER A 172 -20.26 -22.44 5.31
C SER A 172 -19.56 -21.08 5.19
N PHE A 173 -19.38 -20.40 6.32
CA PHE A 173 -18.70 -19.10 6.37
C PHE A 173 -17.20 -19.25 6.11
N ILE A 174 -16.54 -20.22 6.77
CA ILE A 174 -15.13 -20.54 6.57
C ILE A 174 -14.88 -20.92 5.11
N VAL A 175 -15.72 -21.79 4.53
CA VAL A 175 -15.62 -22.17 3.11
C VAL A 175 -15.73 -20.95 2.20
N THR A 176 -16.67 -20.04 2.46
CA THR A 176 -16.83 -18.81 1.68
C THR A 176 -15.58 -17.93 1.75
N VAL A 177 -15.03 -17.71 2.94
CA VAL A 177 -13.80 -16.92 3.13
C VAL A 177 -12.62 -17.56 2.40
N LEU A 178 -12.46 -18.88 2.49
CA LEU A 178 -11.39 -19.60 1.79
C LEU A 178 -11.53 -19.50 0.27
N LEU A 179 -12.74 -19.63 -0.27
CA LEU A 179 -13.01 -19.47 -1.70
C LEU A 179 -12.69 -18.04 -2.17
N VAL A 180 -13.09 -17.02 -1.41
CA VAL A 180 -12.76 -15.62 -1.73
C VAL A 180 -11.26 -15.39 -1.77
N HIS A 181 -10.50 -15.89 -0.79
CA HIS A 181 -9.04 -15.76 -0.79
C HIS A 181 -8.39 -16.57 -1.92
N LEU A 182 -8.89 -17.76 -2.23
CA LEU A 182 -8.42 -18.55 -3.38
C LEU A 182 -8.65 -17.79 -4.69
N MET A 183 -9.85 -17.23 -4.89
CA MET A 183 -10.14 -16.42 -6.08
C MET A 183 -9.26 -15.17 -6.15
N LEU A 184 -9.01 -14.49 -5.02
CA LEU A 184 -8.13 -13.33 -4.96
C LEU A 184 -6.68 -13.69 -5.33
N ILE A 185 -6.15 -14.78 -4.77
CA ILE A 185 -4.80 -15.28 -5.09
C ILE A 185 -4.70 -15.65 -6.57
N LEU A 186 -5.70 -16.35 -7.11
CA LEU A 186 -5.73 -16.72 -8.52
C LEU A 186 -5.87 -15.51 -9.44
N PHE A 187 -6.63 -14.48 -9.06
CA PHE A 187 -6.78 -13.27 -9.84
C PHE A 187 -5.48 -12.46 -9.87
N VAL A 188 -4.86 -12.26 -8.71
CA VAL A 188 -3.60 -11.49 -8.58
C VAL A 188 -2.43 -12.22 -9.23
N ASN A 189 -2.31 -13.54 -9.04
CA ASN A 189 -1.22 -14.32 -9.62
C ASN A 189 -1.48 -14.76 -11.08
N GLY A 190 -2.75 -14.97 -11.45
CA GLY A 190 -3.16 -15.33 -12.81
C GLY A 190 -3.12 -14.15 -13.78
N GLY A 191 -3.34 -12.91 -13.30
CA GLY A 191 -3.09 -11.70 -14.08
C GLY A 191 -1.61 -11.45 -14.40
N ASN A 192 -0.71 -12.21 -13.77
CA ASN A 192 0.74 -12.07 -13.95
C ASN A 192 1.29 -12.82 -15.17
N THR A 193 0.43 -13.41 -16.02
CA THR A 193 0.85 -13.97 -17.32
C THR A 193 0.60 -13.05 -18.51
N ASN A 194 -0.10 -11.91 -18.34
CA ASN A 194 -0.20 -10.84 -19.34
C ASN A 194 -0.67 -9.54 -18.65
N GLY A 195 0.26 -8.65 -18.25
CA GLY A 195 -0.07 -7.26 -17.89
C GLY A 195 -0.91 -7.09 -16.63
N GLY A 196 -0.29 -7.33 -15.46
CA GLY A 196 -0.88 -7.01 -14.17
C GLY A 196 -1.33 -5.55 -14.07
N VAL A 197 -2.59 -5.39 -13.66
CA VAL A 197 -3.31 -4.13 -13.45
C VAL A 197 -2.51 -3.19 -12.54
N GLY A 198 -1.79 -2.31 -13.21
CA GLY A 198 -0.99 -1.21 -12.69
C GLY A 198 -0.56 -0.44 -13.93
N GLY A 199 -1.35 0.56 -14.32
CA GLY A 199 -1.32 1.25 -15.61
C GLY A 199 0.01 1.94 -15.96
N GLY A 200 1.01 1.15 -16.31
CA GLY A 200 2.18 1.57 -17.05
C GLY A 200 2.08 1.04 -18.47
N ILE A 201 1.80 1.92 -19.42
CA ILE A 201 2.04 1.66 -20.83
C ILE A 201 3.54 1.34 -20.95
N ILE A 202 3.90 0.11 -21.34
CA ILE A 202 5.24 -0.19 -21.83
C ILE A 202 5.34 0.47 -23.21
N ILE A 203 5.70 1.76 -23.22
CA ILE A 203 6.12 2.41 -24.45
C ILE A 203 7.51 1.85 -24.74
N ASN A 204 7.64 1.16 -25.88
CA ASN A 204 8.90 0.65 -26.41
C ASN A 204 10.06 1.63 -26.11
N GLY A 205 11.08 1.12 -25.41
CA GLY A 205 12.07 1.85 -24.62
C GLY A 205 13.04 2.78 -25.36
N ILE A 206 12.70 3.24 -26.55
CA ILE A 206 13.57 4.06 -27.40
C ILE A 206 13.12 5.55 -27.44
N ASN A 207 11.92 5.90 -26.96
CA ASN A 207 11.44 7.30 -26.93
C ASN A 207 11.37 7.96 -25.53
N LYS A 208 11.41 7.21 -24.43
CA LYS A 208 11.38 7.79 -23.06
C LYS A 208 12.67 8.52 -22.69
N LYS A 209 13.80 8.15 -23.31
CA LYS A 209 15.12 8.74 -23.01
C LYS A 209 15.17 10.23 -23.35
N ILE A 210 14.73 10.60 -24.55
CA ILE A 210 14.85 11.97 -25.06
C ILE A 210 13.86 12.93 -24.38
N THR A 211 12.66 12.47 -24.02
CA THR A 211 11.60 13.32 -23.43
C THR A 211 11.85 13.66 -21.97
N ASN A 212 12.56 12.81 -21.24
CA ASN A 212 12.80 13.01 -19.81
C ASN A 212 14.05 13.86 -19.53
N GLU A 213 15.06 13.82 -20.41
CA GLU A 213 16.36 14.45 -20.17
C GLU A 213 16.29 15.98 -20.19
N SER A 214 15.69 16.55 -21.24
CA SER A 214 15.48 18.00 -21.37
C SER A 214 14.55 18.54 -20.28
N PHE A 215 13.56 17.76 -19.86
CA PHE A 215 12.68 18.10 -18.76
C PHE A 215 13.44 18.16 -17.42
N SER A 216 14.24 17.14 -17.09
CA SER A 216 15.06 17.13 -15.88
C SER A 216 16.08 18.29 -15.84
N GLN A 217 16.73 18.58 -16.97
CA GLN A 217 17.63 19.73 -17.09
C GLN A 217 16.89 21.05 -16.86
N CYS A 218 15.67 21.18 -17.40
CA CYS A 218 14.83 22.34 -17.18
C CYS A 218 14.44 22.50 -15.70
N LEU A 219 14.05 21.42 -15.02
CA LEU A 219 13.71 21.47 -13.59
C LEU A 219 14.88 22.08 -12.78
N THR A 220 16.09 21.61 -13.01
CA THR A 220 17.29 22.13 -12.34
C THR A 220 17.60 23.58 -12.71
N ARG A 221 17.44 23.96 -13.99
CA ARG A 221 17.58 25.35 -14.44
C ARG A 221 16.53 26.29 -13.81
N MET A 222 15.34 25.77 -13.55
CA MET A 222 14.25 26.50 -12.87
C MET A 222 14.35 26.44 -11.34
N ASN A 223 15.54 26.11 -10.82
CA ASN A 223 15.87 26.05 -9.38
C ASN A 223 14.92 25.14 -8.59
N MET A 224 14.45 24.05 -9.21
CA MET A 224 13.68 23.01 -8.53
C MET A 224 14.63 22.08 -7.77
N VAL A 225 14.40 21.93 -6.47
CA VAL A 225 15.21 21.07 -5.60
C VAL A 225 14.30 20.11 -4.85
N MET A 226 14.68 18.84 -4.86
CA MET A 226 14.00 17.78 -4.11
C MET A 226 14.80 17.45 -2.84
N PHE A 227 14.19 17.63 -1.69
CA PHE A 227 14.71 17.21 -0.39
C PHE A 227 14.08 15.86 -0.01
N GLY A 228 14.88 14.91 0.46
CA GLY A 228 14.36 13.62 0.87
C GLY A 228 15.45 12.69 1.38
N SER A 229 15.22 11.38 1.28
CA SER A 229 16.26 10.40 1.52
C SER A 229 16.22 9.28 0.50
N SER A 230 17.40 8.82 0.07
CA SER A 230 17.60 7.61 -0.74
C SER A 230 16.96 6.37 -0.11
N SER A 231 16.77 6.36 1.22
CA SER A 231 16.14 5.27 1.95
C SER A 231 14.63 5.47 2.21
N CYS A 232 14.02 6.53 1.67
CA CYS A 232 12.60 6.85 1.79
C CYS A 232 11.80 6.30 0.60
N GLY A 233 10.69 5.58 0.88
CA GLY A 233 9.91 4.88 -0.14
C GLY A 233 9.29 5.81 -1.19
N ALA A 234 8.62 6.89 -0.77
CA ALA A 234 8.09 7.90 -1.68
C ALA A 234 9.19 8.61 -2.48
N CYS A 235 10.36 8.85 -1.89
CA CYS A 235 11.50 9.44 -2.57
C CYS A 235 11.97 8.54 -3.72
N MET A 236 12.01 7.22 -3.48
CA MET A 236 12.29 6.24 -4.52
C MET A 236 11.20 6.17 -5.59
N ASN A 237 9.92 6.37 -5.24
CA ASN A 237 8.85 6.48 -6.22
C ASN A 237 9.00 7.73 -7.11
N GLN A 238 9.31 8.89 -6.53
CA GLN A 238 9.60 10.11 -7.27
C GLN A 238 10.76 9.91 -8.24
N LYS A 239 11.86 9.31 -7.76
CA LYS A 239 13.05 9.02 -8.56
C LYS A 239 12.77 8.13 -9.76
N LYS A 240 11.92 7.10 -9.60
CA LYS A 240 11.53 6.18 -10.69
C LYS A 240 10.92 6.89 -11.90
N LEU A 241 10.33 8.09 -11.75
CA LEU A 241 9.81 8.87 -12.89
C LEU A 241 10.94 9.29 -13.86
N PHE A 242 12.16 9.45 -13.35
CA PHE A 242 13.32 9.92 -14.09
C PHE A 242 14.35 8.82 -14.42
N MET A 243 14.17 7.60 -13.88
CA MET A 243 15.05 6.47 -14.17
C MET A 243 14.73 5.84 -15.52
N LEU A 244 15.77 5.45 -16.27
CA LEU A 244 15.63 4.63 -17.47
C LEU A 244 15.67 3.13 -17.08
N PRO A 245 14.85 2.27 -17.72
CA PRO A 245 14.88 0.84 -17.43
C PRO A 245 16.26 0.22 -17.67
N GLY A 246 16.80 -0.49 -16.67
CA GLY A 246 18.10 -1.17 -16.77
C GLY A 246 19.33 -0.26 -16.73
N LYS A 247 19.15 1.02 -16.39
CA LYS A 247 20.21 2.02 -16.31
C LYS A 247 20.38 2.52 -14.88
N ASP A 248 21.59 2.90 -14.54
CA ASP A 248 21.90 3.51 -13.25
C ASP A 248 21.45 4.99 -13.21
N GLU A 249 21.78 5.67 -12.11
CA GLU A 249 21.42 7.06 -11.89
C GLU A 249 22.15 8.03 -12.82
N THR A 250 23.42 7.78 -13.13
CA THR A 250 24.29 8.65 -13.92
C THR A 250 23.94 8.60 -15.41
N GLU A 251 23.41 7.47 -15.88
CA GLU A 251 22.91 7.30 -17.25
C GLU A 251 21.42 7.65 -17.41
N SER A 252 20.74 8.01 -16.32
CA SER A 252 19.33 8.37 -16.32
C SER A 252 19.13 9.89 -16.20
N PRO A 253 18.02 10.46 -16.72
CA PRO A 253 17.63 11.84 -16.49
C PRO A 253 17.58 12.28 -15.03
N TRP A 254 17.51 11.33 -14.08
CA TRP A 254 17.66 11.58 -12.66
C TRP A 254 18.98 12.30 -12.31
N HIS A 255 20.08 12.03 -13.01
CA HIS A 255 21.38 12.68 -12.75
C HIS A 255 21.31 14.21 -12.80
N TYR A 256 20.42 14.77 -13.62
CA TYR A 256 20.23 16.21 -13.71
C TYR A 256 19.43 16.78 -12.54
N ILE A 257 18.59 15.99 -11.88
CA ILE A 257 17.70 16.45 -10.81
C ILE A 257 18.51 16.85 -9.59
N LYS A 258 18.28 18.07 -9.09
CA LYS A 258 18.89 18.55 -7.86
C LYS A 258 18.24 17.89 -6.64
N PHE A 259 18.80 16.77 -6.20
CA PHE A 259 18.40 16.05 -4.99
C PHE A 259 19.32 16.37 -3.81
N ILE A 260 18.75 16.68 -2.65
CA ILE A 260 19.46 16.87 -1.38
C ILE A 260 19.09 15.71 -0.45
N GLU A 261 20.09 14.90 -0.11
CA GLU A 261 19.96 13.82 0.87
C GLU A 261 19.90 14.42 2.27
N CYS A 262 18.79 14.22 2.96
CA CYS A 262 18.55 14.72 4.31
C CYS A 262 18.90 13.72 5.40
N GLN A 263 19.20 12.45 5.03
CA GLN A 263 19.53 11.40 5.98
C GLN A 263 20.79 10.67 5.53
N ASP A 264 21.93 11.32 5.75
CA ASP A 264 23.23 10.68 5.74
C ASP A 264 24.01 11.02 7.01
N SER A 265 25.01 10.20 7.33
CA SER A 265 25.78 10.26 8.59
C SER A 265 26.55 11.58 8.80
N ASP A 266 26.69 12.39 7.75
CA ASP A 266 27.37 13.67 7.81
C ASP A 266 26.40 14.77 8.30
N ARG A 267 26.71 15.35 9.46
CA ARG A 267 25.85 16.34 10.15
C ARG A 267 25.45 17.51 9.24
N ASN A 268 26.33 17.88 8.32
CA ASN A 268 26.15 18.98 7.38
C ASN A 268 24.86 18.84 6.55
N PHE A 269 24.52 17.62 6.11
CA PHE A 269 23.34 17.39 5.27
C PHE A 269 22.04 17.46 6.07
N LYS A 270 22.06 17.01 7.32
CA LYS A 270 20.91 17.15 8.23
C LYS A 270 20.62 18.63 8.51
N GLU A 271 21.67 19.41 8.77
CA GLU A 271 21.56 20.86 8.97
C GLU A 271 20.98 21.58 7.75
N GLU A 272 21.31 21.12 6.53
CA GLU A 272 20.80 21.70 5.29
C GLU A 272 19.28 21.53 5.15
N CYS A 273 18.74 20.36 5.49
CA CYS A 273 17.29 20.13 5.44
C CYS A 273 16.54 20.79 6.60
N GLU A 274 17.15 20.88 7.79
CA GLU A 274 16.60 21.64 8.93
C GLU A 274 16.53 23.14 8.62
N LYS A 275 17.56 23.71 7.96
CA LYS A 275 17.60 25.11 7.51
C LYS A 275 16.40 25.46 6.63
N TRP A 276 16.00 24.56 5.74
CA TRP A 276 14.86 24.76 4.84
C TRP A 276 13.52 24.29 5.43
N GLY A 277 13.48 23.89 6.71
CA GLY A 277 12.24 23.53 7.41
C GLY A 277 11.57 22.26 6.86
N ILE A 278 12.34 21.33 6.31
CA ILE A 278 11.80 20.11 5.69
C ILE A 278 11.25 19.17 6.77
N LYS A 279 9.94 18.96 6.78
CA LYS A 279 9.24 18.12 7.77
C LYS A 279 8.84 16.73 7.27
N ARG A 280 8.72 16.55 5.96
CA ARG A 280 8.30 15.30 5.32
C ARG A 280 9.02 15.03 4.01
N TYR A 281 9.08 13.76 3.61
CA TYR A 281 9.80 13.36 2.40
C TYR A 281 8.89 12.71 1.34
N PRO A 282 9.15 12.95 0.04
CA PRO A 282 10.00 14.02 -0.47
C PRO A 282 9.33 15.39 -0.30
N THR A 283 10.11 16.46 -0.35
CA THR A 283 9.59 17.83 -0.46
C THR A 283 10.33 18.55 -1.57
N TRP A 284 9.57 19.14 -2.49
CA TRP A 284 10.06 19.96 -3.59
C TRP A 284 9.95 21.43 -3.22
N HIS A 285 11.05 22.16 -3.37
CA HIS A 285 11.05 23.62 -3.35
C HIS A 285 11.42 24.15 -4.72
N LYS A 286 10.72 25.19 -5.15
CA LYS A 286 11.18 26.08 -6.22
C LYS A 286 11.80 27.30 -5.58
N PHE A 287 13.07 27.53 -5.85
CA PHE A 287 13.77 28.71 -5.34
C PHE A 287 13.77 29.85 -6.36
N GLU A 288 13.86 31.08 -5.88
CA GLU A 288 14.02 32.27 -6.72
C GLU A 288 15.36 32.24 -7.47
N ASN A 289 16.42 31.92 -6.73
CA ASN A 289 17.79 31.79 -7.23
C ASN A 289 18.32 30.36 -7.00
N ASP A 290 19.57 30.10 -7.36
CA ASP A 290 20.23 28.83 -7.01
C ASP A 290 20.16 28.61 -5.50
N TYR A 291 19.78 27.39 -5.09
CA TYR A 291 19.50 27.06 -3.68
C TYR A 291 20.69 27.32 -2.72
N LYS A 292 21.93 27.40 -3.22
CA LYS A 292 23.13 27.77 -2.43
C LYS A 292 23.33 29.29 -2.30
N SER A 293 22.56 30.11 -3.02
CA SER A 293 22.65 31.58 -2.93
C SER A 293 22.38 32.06 -1.50
N SER A 294 23.16 33.03 -1.04
CA SER A 294 23.06 33.60 0.31
C SER A 294 21.72 34.30 0.56
N GLU A 295 21.17 34.92 -0.49
CA GLU A 295 19.85 35.55 -0.50
C GLU A 295 18.94 34.72 -1.41
N ASN A 296 18.35 33.68 -0.84
CA ASN A 296 17.39 32.87 -1.58
C ASN A 296 16.07 32.73 -0.84
N LYS A 297 15.00 32.78 -1.61
CA LYS A 297 13.63 32.68 -1.15
C LYS A 297 12.95 31.49 -1.82
N ILE A 298 12.16 30.77 -1.03
CA ILE A 298 11.29 29.73 -1.57
C ILE A 298 10.10 30.42 -2.24
N LEU A 299 9.93 30.18 -3.54
CA LEU A 299 8.78 30.66 -4.31
C LEU A 299 7.56 29.77 -4.11
N GLU A 300 7.77 28.45 -4.09
CA GLU A 300 6.70 27.47 -3.94
C GLU A 300 7.25 26.20 -3.26
N THR A 301 6.44 25.57 -2.42
CA THR A 301 6.73 24.30 -1.75
C THR A 301 5.65 23.29 -2.07
N HIS A 302 6.04 22.10 -2.47
CA HIS A 302 5.15 20.96 -2.59
C HIS A 302 5.73 19.78 -1.82
N SER A 303 4.94 19.19 -0.92
CA SER A 303 5.39 18.04 -0.14
C SER A 303 4.69 16.77 -0.61
N GLY A 304 5.42 15.66 -0.71
CA GLY A 304 4.97 14.41 -1.35
C GLY A 304 5.49 14.26 -2.78
N VAL A 305 5.23 13.10 -3.38
CA VAL A 305 5.58 12.80 -4.76
C VAL A 305 4.73 13.66 -5.69
N MET A 306 5.37 14.26 -6.69
CA MET A 306 4.74 15.01 -7.76
C MET A 306 4.78 14.22 -9.06
N GLY A 307 3.64 14.19 -9.75
CA GLY A 307 3.56 13.73 -11.13
C GLY A 307 4.24 14.71 -12.10
N ILE A 308 4.45 14.25 -13.35
CA ILE A 308 5.07 15.07 -14.40
C ILE A 308 4.29 16.37 -14.67
N ALA A 309 2.96 16.32 -14.66
CA ALA A 309 2.11 17.50 -14.87
C ALA A 309 2.24 18.53 -13.74
N GLU A 310 2.33 18.08 -12.49
CA GLU A 310 2.51 18.96 -11.33
C GLU A 310 3.90 19.59 -11.33
N LEU A 311 4.94 18.80 -11.62
CA LEU A 311 6.30 19.30 -11.80
C LEU A 311 6.39 20.32 -12.93
N SER A 312 5.72 20.04 -14.05
CA SER A 312 5.63 20.95 -15.20
C SER A 312 4.96 22.27 -14.80
N LYS A 313 3.83 22.20 -14.07
CA LYS A 313 3.10 23.38 -13.59
C LYS A 313 3.94 24.22 -12.61
N MET A 314 4.55 23.60 -11.61
CA MET A 314 5.34 24.30 -10.59
C MET A 314 6.62 24.92 -11.18
N SER A 315 7.34 24.18 -12.02
CA SER A 315 8.58 24.66 -12.64
C SER A 315 8.34 25.66 -13.78
N GLY A 316 7.25 25.51 -14.53
CA GLY A 316 7.04 26.15 -15.83
C GLY A 316 7.72 25.41 -17.01
N CYS A 317 8.34 24.26 -16.75
CA CYS A 317 8.96 23.42 -17.78
C CYS A 317 7.90 22.64 -18.54
N GLN A 318 7.93 22.69 -19.87
CA GLN A 318 7.06 21.84 -20.68
C GLN A 318 7.60 20.41 -20.69
N TYR A 319 6.74 19.45 -20.38
CA TYR A 319 7.05 18.04 -20.63
C TYR A 319 6.62 17.68 -22.05
N PRO A 320 7.54 17.25 -22.94
CA PRO A 320 7.18 16.92 -24.30
C PRO A 320 6.30 15.65 -24.32
N LEU A 321 4.99 15.83 -24.49
CA LEU A 321 4.08 14.77 -24.92
C LEU A 321 4.26 14.62 -26.43
N LYS A 322 4.84 13.50 -26.90
CA LYS A 322 4.83 13.21 -28.34
C LYS A 322 3.39 12.97 -28.78
N GLU A 323 2.83 13.90 -29.54
CA GLU A 323 1.71 13.62 -30.43
C GLU A 323 2.20 12.63 -31.50
N ASN A 324 1.49 11.51 -31.64
CA ASN A 324 1.65 10.62 -32.77
C ASN A 324 1.12 11.31 -34.03
N ASN A 325 1.90 12.21 -34.62
CA ASN A 325 1.64 12.72 -35.96
C ASN A 325 2.46 11.90 -36.97
N SER A 326 1.73 10.96 -37.60
CA SER A 326 1.87 10.55 -38.99
C SER A 326 2.84 11.42 -39.81
N ASN A 327 3.95 10.81 -40.25
CA ASN A 327 4.69 11.10 -41.48
C ASN A 327 5.78 10.02 -41.63
N GLU A 328 5.35 8.76 -41.77
CA GLU A 328 6.14 7.77 -42.51
C GLU A 328 5.74 7.95 -43.97
N ASN A 329 6.56 8.70 -44.72
CA ASN A 329 6.67 8.65 -46.17
C ASN A 329 7.67 9.73 -46.59
N GLU A 330 8.96 9.40 -46.61
CA GLU A 330 9.91 9.98 -47.57
C GLU A 330 11.23 9.22 -47.50
N ASN A 331 11.69 8.80 -48.69
CA ASN A 331 13.04 8.34 -49.02
C ASN A 331 13.37 6.86 -48.78
N ASN A 332 12.68 6.00 -49.54
CA ASN A 332 13.37 4.90 -50.21
C ASN A 332 13.75 5.38 -51.61
N ASP A 333 14.98 5.82 -51.81
CA ASP A 333 15.58 5.97 -53.14
C ASP A 333 17.09 5.75 -53.05
N ASN A 334 17.55 4.85 -53.92
CA ASN A 334 18.93 4.65 -54.36
C ASN A 334 19.92 4.03 -53.34
N ASP A 335 20.10 2.72 -53.45
CA ASP A 335 21.41 2.10 -53.70
C ASP A 335 21.25 0.57 -53.75
N ASN A 336 20.99 0.04 -54.95
CA ASN A 336 21.25 -1.36 -55.30
C ASN A 336 21.20 -1.50 -56.82
N GLU A 337 22.21 -0.94 -57.51
CA GLU A 337 22.56 -1.31 -58.87
C GLU A 337 23.73 -2.29 -58.80
N LYS A 338 23.43 -3.60 -58.83
CA LYS A 338 24.28 -4.67 -59.35
C LYS A 338 23.48 -5.96 -59.43
N ASP A 339 23.61 -6.62 -60.58
CA ASP A 339 23.28 -8.02 -60.86
C ASP A 339 21.82 -8.38 -61.20
N LYS A 340 21.41 -8.01 -62.41
CA LYS A 340 20.52 -8.83 -63.25
C LYS A 340 21.03 -8.88 -64.70
N ILE A 341 21.92 -9.83 -64.97
CA ILE A 341 22.11 -10.39 -66.31
C ILE A 341 22.05 -11.91 -66.17
N ILE A 342 20.84 -12.47 -66.30
CA ILE A 342 20.63 -13.87 -66.66
C ILE A 342 19.48 -13.94 -67.67
N ASN A 343 19.84 -14.38 -68.87
CA ASN A 343 19.06 -15.06 -69.92
C ASN A 343 17.83 -14.38 -70.56
N ARG A 344 18.07 -13.91 -71.79
CA ARG A 344 17.22 -14.21 -72.96
C ARG A 344 18.12 -14.61 -74.14
N ASN A 345 18.39 -15.92 -74.25
CA ASN A 345 18.41 -16.75 -75.46
C ASN A 345 18.84 -18.16 -75.11
#